data_AF-A0A1H7MS56-F1
#
_entry.id   AF-A0A1H7MS56-F1
#
_cell.length_a   1.000
_cell.length_b   1.000
_cell.length_c   1.000
_cell.angle_alpha   90.00
_cell.angle_beta   90.00
_cell.angle_gamma   90.00
#
_symmetry.space_group_name_H-M   'P 1'
#
loop_
_entity.id
_entity.type
_entity.pdbx_description
1 polymer ?
#
loop_
_entity_poly.entity_id
_entity_poly.type
_entity_poly.pdbx_seq_one_letter_code
_entity_poly.pdbx_strand_id
1 'polypeptide(L)'
;MNGKESRPDSRQAIALKYTGKGAPRLTAKGAGDIARQILDLADEHGVPIHEDAALTSALAQIPLGDEIPENLYVAVAEVLAFVYMLSGRRPGDLQPEQAPDKDKDVVSVTPRRDRSSQEGD
;
A
#
# COMPACT_ATOMS: atom_id res chain seq x y z
N MET A 1 25.58 2.27 42.11
CA MET A 1 24.34 2.68 41.43
C MET A 1 24.06 1.64 40.37
N ASN A 2 23.14 0.72 40.65
CA ASN A 2 22.91 -0.48 39.85
C ASN A 2 22.37 -0.14 38.45
N GLY A 3 22.94 -0.83 37.46
CA GLY A 3 22.58 -0.74 36.06
C GLY A 3 21.12 -1.05 35.79
N LYS A 4 20.53 -0.19 34.97
CA LYS A 4 19.56 -0.62 33.98
C LYS A 4 20.31 -0.55 32.65
N GLU A 5 21.02 -1.62 32.32
CA GLU A 5 21.32 -1.93 30.92
C GLU A 5 19.96 -1.94 30.22
N SER A 6 19.66 -0.84 29.52
CA SER A 6 18.63 -0.81 28.50
C SER A 6 18.97 -1.95 27.55
N ARG A 7 18.27 -3.09 27.67
CA ARG A 7 18.31 -4.13 26.65
C ARG A 7 18.15 -3.39 25.33
N PRO A 8 19.07 -3.53 24.36
CA PRO A 8 18.95 -2.80 23.11
C PRO A 8 17.53 -3.03 22.63
N ASP A 9 16.78 -1.93 22.46
CA ASP A 9 15.35 -1.95 22.13
C ASP A 9 15.20 -2.83 20.88
N SER A 10 14.90 -4.11 21.07
CA SER A 10 14.69 -5.08 19.99
C SER A 10 13.31 -4.87 19.35
N ARG A 11 12.76 -3.67 19.55
CA ARG A 11 11.53 -3.20 18.96
C ARG A 11 11.79 -2.97 17.49
N GLN A 12 10.96 -3.59 16.67
CA GLN A 12 10.92 -3.39 15.25
C GLN A 12 9.66 -2.61 14.90
N ALA A 13 9.74 -1.79 13.86
CA ALA A 13 8.58 -1.11 13.30
C ALA A 13 8.60 -1.30 11.80
N ILE A 14 7.43 -1.61 11.23
CA ILE A 14 7.21 -1.80 9.81
C ILE A 14 6.06 -0.89 9.39
N ALA A 15 6.26 -0.12 8.32
CA ALA A 15 5.22 0.68 7.71
C ALA A 15 4.81 0.07 6.37
N LEU A 16 3.50 -0.03 6.16
CA LEU A 16 2.89 -0.57 4.96
C LEU A 16 2.06 0.51 4.27
N LYS A 17 2.07 0.51 2.93
CA LYS A 17 1.18 1.33 2.11
C LYS A 17 0.27 0.43 1.29
N TYR A 18 -1.01 0.76 1.29
CA TYR A 18 -2.01 0.09 0.47
C TYR A 18 -2.84 1.11 -0.30
N THR A 19 -3.00 0.92 -1.60
CA THR A 19 -3.72 1.85 -2.50
C THR A 19 -5.16 1.39 -2.78
N GLY A 20 -5.61 0.28 -2.20
CA GLY A 20 -6.90 -0.35 -2.52
C GLY A 20 -6.85 -1.29 -3.73
N LYS A 21 -5.71 -1.38 -4.43
CA LYS A 21 -5.50 -2.27 -5.57
C LYS A 21 -4.17 -2.99 -5.43
N GLY A 22 -4.13 -4.25 -5.83
CA GLY A 22 -2.92 -5.07 -5.79
C GLY A 22 -2.51 -5.45 -4.36
N ALA A 23 -1.22 -5.70 -4.17
CA ALA A 23 -0.63 -6.07 -2.89
C ALA A 23 -0.24 -4.83 -2.07
N PRO A 24 -0.35 -4.85 -0.73
CA PRO A 24 0.30 -3.86 0.12
C PRO A 24 1.81 -3.87 -0.11
N ARG A 25 2.44 -2.71 0.04
CA ARG A 25 3.88 -2.53 -0.17
C ARG A 25 4.57 -2.07 1.10
N LEU A 26 5.75 -2.61 1.37
CA LEU A 26 6.55 -2.22 2.52
C LEU A 26 7.30 -0.91 2.23
N THR A 27 6.94 0.17 2.93
CA THR A 27 7.46 1.52 2.68
C THR A 27 8.51 1.97 3.70
N ALA A 28 8.49 1.40 4.90
CA ALA A 28 9.54 1.60 5.89
C ALA A 28 9.73 0.36 6.75
N LYS A 29 10.95 0.15 7.22
CA LYS A 29 11.28 -0.84 8.25
C LYS A 29 12.45 -0.35 9.08
N GLY A 30 12.42 -0.64 10.38
CA GLY A 30 13.47 -0.23 11.32
C GLY A 30 13.51 -1.10 12.57
N ALA A 31 14.63 -1.03 13.27
CA ALA A 31 14.83 -1.60 14.60
C ALA A 31 15.44 -0.55 15.52
N GLY A 32 15.24 -0.69 16.84
CA GLY A 32 15.81 0.23 17.84
C GLY A 32 15.38 1.67 17.61
N ASP A 33 16.35 2.59 17.49
CA ASP A 33 16.09 4.02 17.32
C ASP A 33 15.33 4.34 16.02
N ILE A 34 15.59 3.60 14.94
CA ILE A 34 14.86 3.78 13.67
C ILE A 34 13.40 3.34 13.85
N ALA A 35 13.15 2.25 14.59
CA ALA A 35 11.79 1.83 14.88
C ALA A 35 11.04 2.90 15.69
N ARG A 36 11.71 3.52 16.66
CA ARG A 36 11.14 4.63 17.43
C ARG A 36 10.77 5.82 16.54
N GLN A 37 11.67 6.25 15.66
CA GLN A 37 11.39 7.33 14.71
C GLN A 37 10.20 7.04 13.78
N ILE A 38 10.07 5.78 13.31
CA ILE A 38 8.91 5.37 12.50
C ILE A 38 7.61 5.50 13.29
N LEU A 39 7.61 5.08 14.56
CA LEU A 39 6.43 5.16 15.43
C LEU A 39 6.08 6.60 15.78
N ASP A 40 7.07 7.44 16.08
CA ASP A 40 6.87 8.86 16.38
C ASP A 40 6.25 9.58 15.17
N LEU A 41 6.76 9.31 13.96
CA LEU A 41 6.22 9.87 12.73
C LEU A 41 4.81 9.35 12.43
N ALA A 42 4.54 8.08 12.73
CA ALA A 42 3.20 7.50 12.58
C ALA A 42 2.18 8.20 13.51
N ASP A 43 2.55 8.44 14.76
CA ASP A 43 1.72 9.16 15.73
C ASP A 43 1.46 10.61 15.29
N GLU A 44 2.52 11.32 14.87
CA GLU A 44 2.42 12.72 14.40
C GLU A 44 1.46 12.88 13.20
N HIS A 45 1.45 11.91 12.30
CA HIS A 45 0.59 11.92 11.11
C HIS A 45 -0.76 11.20 11.30
N GLY A 46 -1.05 10.70 12.49
CA GLY A 46 -2.27 9.94 12.77
C GLY A 46 -2.36 8.63 11.98
N VAL A 47 -1.22 8.03 11.63
CA VAL A 47 -1.14 6.71 11.03
C VAL A 47 -1.40 5.67 12.13
N PRO A 48 -2.41 4.81 11.99
CA PRO A 48 -2.76 3.85 13.04
C PRO A 48 -1.64 2.82 13.27
N ILE A 49 -1.35 2.57 14.54
CA ILE A 49 -0.29 1.65 14.97
C ILE A 49 -0.92 0.36 15.52
N HIS A 50 -0.40 -0.78 15.08
CA HIS A 50 -0.80 -2.10 15.56
C HIS A 50 0.42 -2.89 16.02
N GLU A 51 0.36 -3.45 17.22
CA GLU A 51 1.46 -4.23 17.81
C GLU A 51 1.24 -5.73 17.60
N ASP A 52 2.02 -6.33 16.69
CA ASP A 52 2.11 -7.78 16.53
C ASP A 52 3.56 -8.19 16.27
N ALA A 53 4.20 -8.81 17.27
CA ALA A 53 5.60 -9.20 17.19
C ALA A 53 5.86 -10.30 16.13
N ALA A 54 4.91 -11.22 15.93
CA ALA A 54 5.07 -12.32 14.98
C ALA A 54 4.96 -11.81 13.55
N LEU A 55 3.92 -11.01 13.26
CA LEU A 55 3.75 -10.40 11.95
C LEU A 55 4.89 -9.42 11.63
N THR A 56 5.30 -8.60 12.60
CA THR A 56 6.43 -7.68 12.45
C THR A 56 7.71 -8.43 12.07
N SER A 57 8.02 -9.54 12.75
CA SER A 57 9.20 -10.36 12.46
C SER A 57 9.14 -10.98 11.06
N ALA A 58 7.96 -11.44 10.63
CA ALA A 58 7.75 -11.98 9.30
C ALA A 58 7.92 -10.91 8.21
N LEU A 59 7.31 -9.74 8.39
CA LEU A 59 7.40 -8.61 7.47
C LEU A 59 8.81 -8.03 7.38
N ALA A 60 9.60 -8.09 8.46
CA ALA A 60 10.97 -7.58 8.48
C ALA A 60 11.88 -8.26 7.45
N GLN A 61 11.56 -9.51 7.07
CA GLN A 61 12.30 -10.30 6.08
C GLN A 61 12.07 -9.81 4.63
N ILE A 62 11.02 -9.02 4.40
CA ILE A 62 10.66 -8.52 3.06
C ILE A 62 11.56 -7.33 2.70
N PRO A 63 12.08 -7.23 1.47
CA PRO A 63 12.87 -6.08 1.04
C PRO A 63 12.07 -4.77 1.11
N LEU A 64 12.78 -3.66 1.37
CA LEU A 64 12.16 -2.34 1.38
C LEU A 64 11.71 -1.96 -0.03
N GLY A 65 10.46 -1.51 -0.15
CA GLY A 65 9.86 -1.16 -1.44
C GLY A 65 9.17 -2.33 -2.14
N ASP A 66 9.30 -3.57 -1.63
CA ASP A 66 8.66 -4.74 -2.24
C ASP A 66 7.22 -4.94 -1.76
N GLU A 67 6.47 -5.68 -2.57
CA GLU A 67 5.11 -6.11 -2.25
C GLU A 67 5.13 -7.22 -1.20
N ILE A 68 4.11 -7.24 -0.35
CA ILE A 68 3.93 -8.32 0.61
C ILE A 68 3.72 -9.64 -0.14
N PRO A 69 4.29 -10.77 0.29
CA PRO A 69 4.05 -12.06 -0.34
C PRO A 69 2.67 -12.61 0.03
N GLU A 70 2.09 -13.42 -0.86
CA GLU A 70 0.69 -13.90 -0.74
C GLU A 70 0.41 -14.66 0.56
N ASN A 71 1.41 -15.36 1.10
CA ASN A 71 1.29 -16.10 2.36
C ASN A 71 1.05 -15.19 3.57
N LEU A 72 1.33 -13.89 3.47
CA LEU A 72 1.10 -12.90 4.52
C LEU A 72 -0.12 -12.00 4.25
N TYR A 73 -0.81 -12.17 3.12
CA TYR A 73 -1.96 -11.33 2.76
C TYR A 73 -3.09 -11.39 3.78
N VAL A 74 -3.41 -12.59 4.27
CA VAL A 74 -4.50 -12.76 5.24
C VAL A 74 -4.22 -11.97 6.52
N ALA A 75 -3.01 -12.10 7.06
CA ALA A 75 -2.61 -11.40 8.28
C ALA A 75 -2.59 -9.87 8.08
N VAL A 76 -2.05 -9.39 6.96
CA VAL A 76 -2.04 -7.95 6.66
C VAL A 76 -3.46 -7.42 6.43
N ALA A 77 -4.32 -8.17 5.75
CA ALA A 77 -5.71 -7.78 5.51
C ALA A 77 -6.51 -7.66 6.82
N GLU A 78 -6.26 -8.55 7.78
CA GLU A 78 -6.87 -8.49 9.11
C GLU A 78 -6.49 -7.20 9.84
N VAL A 79 -5.19 -6.84 9.85
CA VAL A 79 -4.72 -5.60 10.47
C VAL A 79 -5.31 -4.38 9.76
N LEU A 80 -5.31 -4.36 8.43
CA LEU A 80 -5.92 -3.27 7.66
C LEU A 80 -7.41 -3.14 7.97
N ALA A 81 -8.17 -4.25 7.99
CA ALA A 81 -9.59 -4.25 8.31
C ALA A 81 -9.86 -3.71 9.72
N PHE A 82 -9.05 -4.10 10.71
CA PHE A 82 -9.13 -3.60 12.08
C PHE A 82 -8.93 -2.07 12.13
N VAL A 83 -7.88 -1.58 11.48
CA VAL A 83 -7.57 -0.15 11.41
C VAL A 83 -8.68 0.64 10.71
N TYR A 84 -9.25 0.10 9.63
CA TYR A 84 -10.37 0.71 8.91
C TYR A 84 -11.64 0.79 9.76
N MET A 85 -12.00 -0.28 10.46
CA MET A 85 -13.15 -0.30 11.37
C MET A 85 -13.03 0.77 12.45
N LEU A 86 -11.83 0.96 13.03
CA LEU A 86 -11.57 2.03 14.01
C LEU A 86 -11.67 3.44 13.41
N SER A 87 -11.30 3.59 12.14
CA SER A 87 -11.32 4.87 11.43
C SER A 87 -12.70 5.24 10.88
N GLY A 88 -13.71 4.36 11.03
CA GLY A 88 -15.05 4.56 10.47
C GLY A 88 -15.12 4.51 8.93
N ARG A 89 -14.05 4.06 8.27
CA ARG A 89 -13.97 3.87 6.81
C ARG A 89 -14.06 2.39 6.48
N ARG A 90 -14.70 2.03 5.37
CA ARG A 90 -14.74 0.65 4.88
C ARG A 90 -13.60 0.40 3.88
N PRO A 91 -13.08 -0.83 3.75
CA PRO A 91 -12.07 -1.18 2.74
C PRO A 91 -12.48 -0.82 1.29
N GLY A 92 -13.78 -0.68 1.02
CA GLY A 92 -14.32 -0.23 -0.28
C GLY A 92 -14.28 1.29 -0.51
N ASP A 93 -13.95 2.09 0.52
CA ASP A 93 -13.83 3.55 0.40
C ASP A 93 -12.46 3.98 -0.16
N LEU A 94 -11.54 3.02 -0.39
CA LEU A 94 -10.33 3.21 -1.17
C LEU A 94 -10.73 3.40 -2.65
N GLN A 95 -11.20 4.59 -2.98
CA GLN A 95 -11.33 4.99 -4.37
C GLN A 95 -9.92 4.92 -4.97
N PRO A 96 -9.72 4.16 -6.05
CA PRO A 96 -8.46 4.18 -6.76
C PRO A 96 -8.31 5.55 -7.41
N GLU A 97 -7.81 6.50 -6.65
CA GLU A 97 -7.44 7.81 -7.15
C GLU A 97 -6.26 7.58 -8.09
N GLN A 98 -6.55 7.75 -9.39
CA GLN A 98 -5.62 7.77 -10.52
C GLN A 98 -5.18 6.40 -11.06
N ALA A 99 -6.12 5.68 -11.67
CA ALA A 99 -5.76 5.04 -12.94
C ALA A 99 -5.48 6.18 -13.94
N PRO A 100 -4.34 6.19 -14.66
CA PRO A 100 -4.18 7.12 -15.77
C PRO A 100 -5.35 6.90 -16.73
N ASP A 101 -6.09 7.99 -16.95
CA ASP A 101 -7.12 8.14 -17.96
C ASP A 101 -6.62 7.52 -19.27
N LYS A 102 -7.09 6.31 -19.59
CA LYS A 102 -6.77 5.59 -20.84
C LYS A 102 -7.61 6.11 -22.01
N ASP A 103 -8.09 7.35 -21.97
CA ASP A 103 -8.94 7.95 -23.01
C ASP A 103 -8.45 9.32 -23.45
N LYS A 104 -7.15 9.47 -23.69
CA LYS A 104 -6.60 10.62 -24.41
C LYS A 104 -5.57 10.18 -25.44
N ASP A 105 -6.01 9.44 -26.45
CA ASP A 105 -5.45 9.41 -27.80
C ASP A 105 -6.28 8.45 -28.68
N VAL A 106 -7.60 8.67 -28.78
CA VAL A 106 -8.35 8.17 -29.94
C VAL A 106 -8.63 9.36 -30.86
N VAL A 107 -7.66 9.68 -31.71
CA VAL A 107 -7.97 10.40 -32.94
C VAL A 107 -8.72 9.41 -33.81
N SER A 108 -10.05 9.38 -33.66
CA SER A 108 -10.94 8.68 -34.58
C SER A 108 -10.85 9.33 -35.96
N VAL A 109 -9.95 8.85 -36.81
CA VAL A 109 -10.01 9.11 -38.26
C VAL A 109 -10.60 7.87 -38.93
N THR A 110 -11.90 7.93 -39.16
CA THR A 110 -12.58 7.41 -40.36
C THR A 110 -14.05 7.81 -40.26
N PRO A 111 -14.73 8.24 -41.36
CA PRO A 111 -14.67 7.58 -42.67
C PRO A 111 -14.71 8.52 -43.89
N ARG A 112 -14.19 8.08 -45.04
CA ARG A 112 -14.80 8.39 -46.35
C ARG A 112 -15.10 7.09 -47.07
N ARG A 113 -16.39 6.73 -47.08
CA ARG A 113 -16.96 5.84 -48.09
C ARG A 113 -16.78 6.54 -49.43
N ASP A 114 -15.89 6.05 -50.26
CA ASP A 114 -16.05 6.27 -51.69
C ASP A 114 -17.06 5.23 -52.18
N ARG A 115 -18.30 5.67 -52.39
CA ARG A 115 -19.33 4.88 -53.05
C ARG A 115 -20.24 5.80 -53.85
N SER A 116 -19.86 6.03 -55.10
CA SER A 116 -20.69 6.50 -56.20
C SER A 116 -20.07 5.92 -57.47
N SER A 117 -20.43 4.69 -57.88
CA SER A 117 -21.55 4.40 -58.80
C SER A 117 -21.55 5.29 -60.04
N GLN A 118 -21.13 4.76 -61.19
CA GLN A 118 -22.03 4.69 -62.36
C GLN A 118 -21.51 3.77 -63.47
N GLU A 119 -22.47 3.01 -63.98
CA GLU A 119 -22.47 2.10 -65.11
C GLU A 119 -22.99 2.86 -66.34
N GLY A 120 -22.47 2.54 -67.54
CA GLY A 120 -23.02 2.93 -68.85
C GLY A 120 -22.11 3.78 -69.74
N ASP A 121 -21.47 3.19 -70.75
CA ASP A 121 -21.96 3.04 -72.14
C ASP A 121 -21.06 2.04 -72.89
#